data_AF-A0A1Y4CAN5-F1
#
_entry.id   AF-A0A1Y4CAN5-F1
#
_cell.length_a   1.000
_cell.length_b   1.000
_cell.length_c   1.000
_cell.angle_alpha   90.00
_cell.angle_beta   90.00
_cell.angle_gamma   90.00
#
_symmetry.space_group_name_H-M   'P 1'
#
loop_
_entity.id
_entity.type
_entity.pdbx_description
1 polymer ?
#
loop_
_entity_poly.entity_id
_entity_poly.type
_entity_poly.pdbx_seq_one_letter_code
_entity_poly.pdbx_strand_id
1 'polypeptide(L)'
;MAKSTYMYWQKRVGRENPDKELEDTIQELCKQHTTYGYRRITGELTNQGWCVNKKKVQRIMQKLSLQVTCFTRKSRRYSSYKGKVGTIAPNRIRRRFHTTVPHQKITTDTTEFKYYEVDAQGHLTQHKLYLDPFMDMFNGEI
;
A
#
# COMPACT_ATOMS: atom_id res chain seq x y z
N MET A 1 16.79 52.48 -4.41
CA MET A 1 17.55 51.28 -4.81
C MET A 1 18.86 51.75 -5.44
N ALA A 2 20.03 51.19 -5.10
CA ALA A 2 21.29 51.65 -5.68
C ALA A 2 21.35 51.32 -7.19
N LYS A 3 21.99 52.19 -7.99
CA LYS A 3 22.11 52.02 -9.45
C LYS A 3 22.75 50.68 -9.84
N SER A 4 23.72 50.22 -9.05
CA SER A 4 24.36 48.91 -9.20
C SER A 4 23.36 47.75 -9.07
N THR A 5 22.48 47.81 -8.08
CA THR A 5 21.42 46.82 -7.85
C THR A 5 20.43 46.80 -9.01
N TYR A 6 19.98 47.97 -9.47
CA TYR A 6 19.05 48.09 -10.60
C TYR A 6 19.62 47.49 -11.90
N MET A 7 20.86 47.86 -12.26
CA MET A 7 21.53 47.35 -13.46
C MET A 7 21.82 45.84 -13.39
N TYR A 8 22.10 45.31 -12.19
CA TYR A 8 22.25 43.88 -11.97
C TYR A 8 20.95 43.10 -12.23
N TRP A 9 19.82 43.61 -11.74
CA TRP A 9 18.51 43.00 -11.98
C TRP A 9 18.07 43.14 -13.44
N GLN A 10 18.28 44.30 -14.07
CA GLN A 10 17.93 44.54 -15.47
C GLN A 10 18.60 43.54 -16.42
N LYS A 11 19.87 43.19 -16.16
CA LYS A 11 20.61 42.15 -16.92
C LYS A 11 20.10 40.71 -16.68
N ARG A 12 19.30 40.48 -15.64
CA ARG A 12 18.75 39.16 -15.28
C ARG A 12 17.32 38.92 -15.74
N VAL A 13 16.56 39.97 -16.05
CA VAL A 13 15.14 39.89 -16.46
C VAL A 13 14.93 39.06 -17.75
N GLY A 14 15.96 38.87 -18.57
CA GLY A 14 15.90 38.08 -19.81
C GLY A 14 16.77 36.82 -19.86
N ARG A 15 17.29 36.33 -18.72
CA ARG A 15 18.07 35.07 -18.74
C ARG A 15 17.16 33.87 -18.87
N GLU A 16 17.47 32.99 -19.81
CA GLU A 16 16.83 31.68 -19.90
C GLU A 16 17.09 30.87 -18.63
N ASN A 17 16.13 30.02 -18.27
CA ASN A 17 16.24 29.16 -17.10
C ASN A 17 17.36 28.13 -17.36
N PRO A 18 18.49 28.17 -16.65
CA PRO A 18 19.56 27.18 -16.84
C PRO A 18 19.13 25.77 -16.46
N ASP A 19 18.04 25.63 -15.69
CA ASP A 19 17.50 24.36 -15.23
C ASP A 19 16.40 23.81 -16.14
N LYS A 20 16.16 24.42 -17.32
CA LYS A 20 15.03 24.04 -18.20
C LYS A 20 15.09 22.57 -18.65
N GLU A 21 16.25 22.11 -19.14
CA GLU A 21 16.44 20.71 -19.54
C GLU A 21 16.24 19.73 -18.37
N LEU A 22 16.65 20.13 -17.17
CA LEU A 22 16.46 19.35 -15.95
C LEU A 22 14.99 19.31 -15.51
N GLU A 23 14.26 20.42 -15.68
CA GLU A 23 12.83 20.50 -15.42
C GLU A 23 12.04 19.59 -16.37
N ASP A 24 12.39 19.60 -17.66
CA ASP A 24 11.72 18.81 -18.70
C ASP A 24 11.96 17.30 -18.50
N THR A 25 13.21 16.90 -18.20
CA THR A 25 13.54 15.50 -17.88
C THR A 25 12.84 15.01 -16.61
N ILE A 26 12.78 15.82 -15.56
CA ILE A 26 12.03 15.48 -14.33
C ILE A 26 10.54 15.32 -14.63
N GLN A 27 9.95 16.16 -15.49
CA GLN A 27 8.55 16.03 -15.88
C GLN A 27 8.30 14.73 -16.64
N GLU A 28 9.18 14.37 -17.58
CA GLU A 28 9.07 13.14 -18.36
C GLU A 28 9.18 11.90 -17.46
N LEU A 29 10.16 11.87 -16.55
CA LEU A 29 10.31 10.81 -15.56
C LEU A 29 9.10 10.68 -14.63
N CYS A 30 8.51 11.79 -14.20
CA CYS A 30 7.29 11.78 -13.39
C CYS A 30 6.08 11.24 -14.16
N LYS A 31 5.97 11.51 -15.48
CA LYS A 31 4.91 10.97 -16.33
C LYS A 31 5.05 9.46 -16.52
N GLN A 32 6.27 8.99 -16.77
CA GLN A 32 6.57 7.56 -16.89
C GLN A 32 6.36 6.81 -15.57
N HIS A 33 6.73 7.43 -14.45
CA HIS A 33 6.65 6.84 -13.12
C HIS A 33 5.85 7.70 -12.14
N THR A 34 4.53 7.63 -12.23
CA THR A 34 3.58 8.40 -11.40
C THR A 34 3.71 8.19 -9.89
N THR A 35 4.40 7.14 -9.46
CA THR A 35 4.62 6.79 -8.04
C THR A 35 5.98 7.25 -7.50
N TYR A 36 6.86 7.77 -8.35
CA TYR A 36 8.24 8.07 -7.95
C TYR A 36 8.34 9.45 -7.30
N GLY A 37 8.68 9.45 -6.01
CA GLY A 37 9.05 10.69 -5.31
C GLY A 37 10.47 11.14 -5.64
N TYR A 38 10.85 12.32 -5.15
CA TYR A 38 12.14 12.96 -5.45
C TYR A 38 13.37 12.08 -5.22
N ARG A 39 13.34 11.16 -4.24
CA ARG A 39 14.45 10.23 -3.98
C ARG A 39 14.65 9.24 -5.14
N ARG A 40 13.56 8.67 -5.67
CA ARG A 40 13.61 7.73 -6.80
C ARG A 40 13.95 8.45 -8.10
N ILE A 41 13.35 9.62 -8.32
CA ILE A 41 13.69 10.49 -9.46
C ILE A 41 15.18 10.87 -9.43
N THR A 42 15.74 11.20 -8.26
CA THR A 42 17.18 11.47 -8.16
C THR A 42 18.02 10.26 -8.55
N GLY A 43 17.63 9.04 -8.14
CA GLY A 43 18.32 7.82 -8.54
C GLY A 43 18.28 7.60 -10.05
N GLU A 44 17.12 7.82 -10.67
CA GLU A 44 16.93 7.67 -12.12
C GLU A 44 17.76 8.70 -12.90
N LEU A 45 17.79 9.95 -12.43
CA LEU A 45 18.66 10.99 -12.98
C LEU A 45 20.14 10.60 -12.89
N THR A 46 20.58 10.05 -11.76
CA THR A 46 21.96 9.53 -11.62
C THR A 46 22.24 8.39 -12.60
N ASN A 47 21.29 7.48 -12.81
CA ASN A 47 21.42 6.38 -13.78
C ASN A 47 21.54 6.90 -15.23
N GLN A 48 20.88 8.01 -15.53
CA GLN A 48 20.99 8.72 -16.81
C GLN A 48 22.25 9.61 -16.93
N GLY A 49 23.13 9.60 -15.92
CA GLY A 49 24.40 10.35 -15.93
C GLY A 49 24.32 11.78 -15.41
N TRP A 50 23.19 12.20 -14.84
CA TRP A 50 23.04 13.55 -14.29
C TRP A 50 23.66 13.67 -12.90
N CYS A 51 24.62 14.58 -12.74
CA CYS A 51 25.22 14.93 -11.45
C CYS A 51 24.39 16.00 -10.72
N VAL A 52 23.21 15.63 -10.20
CA VAL A 52 22.28 16.57 -9.53
C VAL A 52 22.03 16.20 -8.07
N ASN A 53 22.13 17.18 -7.18
CA ASN A 53 21.84 16.98 -5.76
C ASN A 53 20.31 16.77 -5.54
N LYS A 54 19.95 15.77 -4.71
CA LYS A 54 18.57 15.49 -4.28
C LYS A 54 17.78 16.72 -3.81
N LYS A 55 18.43 17.71 -3.20
CA LYS A 55 17.78 18.96 -2.75
C LYS A 55 17.30 19.82 -3.92
N LYS A 56 18.06 19.85 -5.02
CA LYS A 56 17.72 20.58 -6.25
C LYS A 56 16.52 19.92 -6.93
N VAL A 57 16.55 18.59 -7.08
CA VAL A 57 15.43 17.79 -7.59
C VAL A 57 14.15 18.04 -6.78
N GLN A 58 14.26 17.99 -5.45
CA GLN A 58 13.12 18.24 -4.56
C GLN A 58 12.52 19.65 -4.74
N ARG A 59 13.37 20.68 -4.87
CA ARG A 59 12.93 22.06 -5.10
C ARG A 59 12.23 22.23 -6.44
N ILE A 60 12.75 21.60 -7.50
CA ILE A 60 12.13 21.61 -8.83
C ILE A 60 10.77 20.91 -8.80
N MET A 61 10.68 19.71 -8.20
CA MET A 61 9.42 19.00 -8.07
C MET A 61 8.37 19.79 -7.25
N GLN A 62 8.81 20.52 -6.22
CA GLN A 62 7.95 21.44 -5.47
C GLN A 62 7.47 22.60 -6.34
N LYS A 63 8.38 23.26 -7.07
CA LYS A 63 8.07 24.37 -7.98
C LYS A 63 7.05 23.96 -9.05
N LEU A 64 7.20 22.76 -9.61
CA LEU A 64 6.33 22.21 -10.65
C LEU A 64 5.12 21.44 -10.10
N SER A 65 4.94 21.39 -8.78
CA SER A 65 3.83 20.66 -8.14
C SER A 65 3.74 19.17 -8.53
N LEU A 66 4.88 18.52 -8.77
CA LEU A 66 5.02 17.10 -9.15
C LEU A 66 5.11 16.17 -7.91
N GLN A 67 4.46 16.53 -6.81
CA GLN A 67 4.55 15.76 -5.58
C GLN A 67 3.64 14.52 -5.63
N VAL A 68 4.18 13.38 -5.24
CA VAL A 68 3.43 12.11 -5.20
C VAL A 68 2.44 12.12 -4.03
N THR A 69 1.15 12.04 -4.33
CA THR A 69 0.04 12.02 -3.34
C THR A 69 -0.65 10.66 -3.20
N CYS A 70 -0.39 9.72 -4.11
CA CYS A 70 -1.14 8.47 -4.23
C CYS A 70 -0.97 7.49 -3.04
N PHE A 71 0.01 7.70 -2.15
CA PHE A 71 0.25 6.86 -0.97
C PHE A 71 0.27 7.62 0.37
N THR A 72 -0.10 8.89 0.38
CA THR A 72 -0.03 9.71 1.61
C THR A 72 -1.08 9.30 2.64
N ARG A 73 -2.18 8.66 2.20
CA ARG A 73 -3.22 8.12 3.07
C ARG A 73 -3.43 6.64 2.77
N LYS A 74 -3.57 5.83 3.82
CA LYS A 74 -3.95 4.42 3.72
C LYS A 74 -5.44 4.34 3.30
N SER A 75 -5.71 4.53 2.03
CA SER A 75 -7.08 4.67 1.49
C SER A 75 -7.84 3.34 1.41
N ARG A 76 -7.14 2.19 1.46
CA ARG A 76 -7.77 0.87 1.36
C ARG A 76 -7.20 -0.11 2.37
N ARG A 77 -8.09 -0.87 3.03
CA ARG A 77 -7.72 -2.15 3.65
C ARG A 77 -7.42 -3.15 2.54
N TYR A 78 -6.39 -3.97 2.75
CA TYR A 78 -6.08 -5.08 1.86
C TYR A 78 -7.31 -5.99 1.75
N SER A 79 -7.67 -6.37 0.51
CA SER A 79 -8.74 -7.31 0.22
C SER A 79 -8.17 -8.38 -0.71
N SER A 80 -7.96 -9.58 -0.17
CA SER A 80 -7.58 -10.76 -0.95
C SER A 80 -8.74 -11.35 -1.75
N TYR A 81 -9.96 -10.84 -1.55
CA TYR A 81 -11.14 -11.28 -2.29
C TYR A 81 -11.00 -10.93 -3.78
N LYS A 82 -10.74 -11.95 -4.61
CA LYS A 82 -10.56 -11.85 -6.07
C LYS A 82 -11.88 -11.83 -6.85
N GLY A 83 -13.02 -11.67 -6.16
CA GLY A 83 -14.35 -11.83 -6.75
C GLY A 83 -14.86 -13.28 -6.68
N LYS A 84 -15.87 -13.59 -7.49
CA LYS A 84 -16.41 -14.96 -7.62
C LYS A 84 -15.45 -15.81 -8.47
N VAL A 85 -14.40 -16.34 -7.83
CA VAL A 85 -13.45 -17.25 -8.49
C VAL A 85 -13.91 -18.69 -8.28
N GLY A 86 -14.09 -19.45 -9.37
CA GLY A 86 -14.43 -20.87 -9.34
C GLY A 86 -15.94 -21.18 -9.31
N THR A 87 -16.26 -22.47 -9.19
CA THR A 87 -17.63 -22.99 -9.15
C THR A 87 -18.22 -22.77 -7.75
N ILE A 88 -19.20 -21.87 -7.64
CA ILE A 88 -19.91 -21.64 -6.38
C ILE A 88 -20.92 -22.77 -6.18
N ALA A 89 -20.78 -23.53 -5.09
CA ALA A 89 -21.77 -24.53 -4.72
C ALA A 89 -23.14 -23.87 -4.49
N PRO A 90 -24.24 -24.50 -4.94
CA PRO A 90 -25.57 -23.94 -4.73
C PRO A 90 -25.88 -23.85 -3.24
N ASN A 91 -26.42 -22.71 -2.79
CA ASN A 91 -26.83 -22.53 -1.40
C ASN A 91 -28.07 -23.39 -1.09
N ARG A 92 -27.83 -24.60 -0.58
CA ARG A 92 -28.88 -25.57 -0.18
C ARG A 92 -29.56 -25.20 1.13
N ILE A 93 -28.87 -24.48 2.02
CA ILE A 93 -29.37 -24.13 3.36
C ILE A 93 -30.44 -23.02 3.27
N ARG A 94 -30.23 -21.98 2.44
CA ARG A 94 -31.14 -20.83 2.30
C ARG A 94 -31.61 -20.25 3.64
N ARG A 95 -30.69 -20.11 4.62
CA ARG A 95 -30.96 -19.68 6.01
C ARG A 95 -31.98 -20.54 6.78
N ARG A 96 -32.26 -21.77 6.35
CA ARG A 96 -33.07 -22.74 7.10
C ARG A 96 -32.16 -23.56 8.02
N PHE A 97 -31.89 -23.02 9.21
CA PHE A 97 -30.98 -23.65 10.18
C PHE A 97 -31.65 -24.66 11.10
N HIS A 98 -32.96 -24.87 11.01
CA HIS A 98 -33.65 -25.91 11.78
C HIS A 98 -34.00 -27.10 10.88
N THR A 99 -33.93 -28.31 11.43
CA THR A 99 -34.36 -29.58 10.82
C THR A 99 -35.10 -30.42 11.83
N THR A 100 -35.97 -31.30 11.36
CA THR A 100 -36.68 -32.30 12.19
C THR A 100 -36.00 -33.67 12.12
N VAL A 101 -35.05 -33.84 11.20
CA VAL A 101 -34.28 -35.08 11.02
C VAL A 101 -32.87 -34.88 11.58
N PRO A 102 -32.40 -35.73 12.50
CA PRO A 102 -31.02 -35.71 12.98
C PRO A 102 -30.00 -35.85 11.86
N HIS A 103 -28.84 -35.21 12.00
CA HIS A 103 -27.71 -35.24 11.06
C HIS A 103 -28.01 -34.76 9.63
N GLN A 104 -29.17 -34.15 9.39
CA GLN A 104 -29.55 -33.68 8.06
C GLN A 104 -28.79 -32.41 7.65
N LYS A 105 -28.48 -31.55 8.62
CA LYS A 105 -27.68 -30.34 8.42
C LYS A 105 -26.71 -30.23 9.59
N ILE A 106 -25.43 -30.28 9.27
CA ILE A 106 -24.36 -30.13 10.25
C ILE A 106 -23.61 -28.85 9.89
N THR A 107 -23.34 -28.02 10.88
CA THR A 107 -22.44 -26.87 10.73
C THR A 107 -21.14 -27.14 11.43
N THR A 108 -20.06 -26.71 10.81
CA THR A 108 -18.71 -26.80 11.36
C THR A 108 -18.13 -25.42 11.38
N ASP A 109 -17.41 -25.11 12.45
CA ASP A 109 -16.54 -23.94 12.51
C ASP A 109 -15.11 -24.41 12.73
N THR A 110 -14.11 -23.59 12.43
CA THR A 110 -12.70 -23.88 12.71
C THR A 110 -12.15 -22.73 13.54
N THR A 111 -11.86 -23.00 14.81
CA THR A 111 -11.35 -22.00 15.75
C THR A 111 -9.86 -22.25 16.06
N GLU A 112 -9.00 -21.25 15.81
CA GLU A 112 -7.59 -21.27 16.21
C GLU A 112 -7.44 -20.74 17.65
N PHE A 113 -6.93 -21.58 18.54
CA PHE A 113 -6.48 -21.22 19.88
C PHE A 113 -4.95 -21.10 19.92
N LYS A 114 -4.46 -20.11 20.66
CA LYS A 114 -3.03 -19.96 20.94
C LYS A 114 -2.80 -20.26 22.40
N TYR A 115 -1.80 -21.09 22.68
CA TYR A 115 -1.38 -21.37 24.04
C TYR A 115 0.13 -21.23 24.16
N TYR A 116 0.58 -20.99 25.38
CA TYR A 116 1.97 -20.69 25.70
C TYR A 116 2.52 -21.75 26.64
N GLU A 117 3.61 -22.38 26.25
CA GLU A 117 4.37 -23.29 27.10
C GLU A 117 5.61 -22.57 27.60
N VAL A 118 5.99 -22.84 28.85
CA VAL A 118 7.21 -22.32 29.46
C VAL A 118 8.15 -23.49 29.66
N ASP A 119 9.29 -23.46 28.97
CA ASP A 119 10.35 -24.45 29.12
C ASP A 119 10.94 -24.41 30.54
N ALA A 120 11.61 -25.48 30.95
CA ALA A 120 12.32 -25.54 32.24
C ALA A 120 13.38 -24.44 32.41
N GLN A 121 13.84 -23.83 31.32
CA GLN A 121 14.78 -22.70 31.28
C GLN A 121 14.09 -21.32 31.20
N GLY A 122 12.76 -21.25 31.28
CA GLY A 122 11.98 -20.02 31.30
C GLY A 122 11.69 -19.39 29.94
N HIS A 123 11.96 -20.10 28.84
CA HIS A 123 11.59 -19.64 27.50
C HIS A 123 10.11 -19.89 27.23
N LEU A 124 9.44 -18.88 26.66
CA LEU A 124 8.01 -18.93 26.37
C LEU A 124 7.81 -19.25 24.88
N THR A 125 7.32 -20.45 24.59
CA THR A 125 7.02 -20.92 23.24
C THR A 125 5.52 -20.76 22.96
N GLN A 126 5.19 -20.17 21.81
CA GLN A 126 3.79 -20.03 21.38
C GLN A 126 3.40 -21.18 20.46
N HIS A 127 2.37 -21.91 20.85
CA HIS A 127 1.81 -23.00 20.08
C HIS A 127 0.41 -22.65 19.57
N LYS A 128 -0.04 -23.42 18.58
CA LYS A 128 -1.37 -23.28 17.98
C LYS A 128 -2.14 -24.59 18.13
N LEU A 129 -3.39 -24.48 18.56
CA LEU A 129 -4.35 -25.55 18.63
C LEU A 129 -5.55 -25.18 17.75
N TYR A 130 -6.09 -26.14 17.01
CA TYR A 130 -7.27 -25.94 16.17
C TYR A 130 -8.40 -26.82 16.72
N LEU A 131 -9.59 -26.24 16.85
CA LEU A 131 -10.81 -26.93 17.26
C LEU A 131 -11.83 -26.86 16.12
N ASP A 132 -12.32 -28.03 15.72
CA ASP A 132 -13.33 -28.19 14.69
C ASP A 132 -14.59 -28.84 15.30
N PRO A 133 -15.51 -28.05 15.92
CA PRO A 133 -16.77 -28.59 16.42
C PRO A 133 -17.75 -28.91 15.29
N PHE A 134 -18.60 -29.92 15.49
CA PHE A 134 -19.65 -30.32 14.55
C PHE A 134 -21.01 -30.15 15.23
N MET A 135 -21.75 -29.10 14.91
CA MET A 135 -23.06 -28.88 15.52
C MET A 135 -24.20 -29.43 14.63
N ASP A 136 -25.03 -30.31 15.19
CA ASP A 136 -26.27 -30.76 14.54
C ASP A 136 -27.36 -29.70 14.67
N MET A 137 -27.92 -29.29 13.54
CA MET A 137 -29.00 -28.29 13.46
C MET A 137 -30.37 -28.81 13.91
N PHE A 138 -30.51 -30.12 14.16
CA PHE A 138 -31.73 -30.71 14.72
C PHE A 138 -31.94 -30.28 16.18
N ASN A 139 -30.94 -30.51 17.04
CA ASN A 139 -31.00 -30.31 18.49
C ASN A 139 -29.99 -29.28 19.02
N GLY A 140 -29.04 -28.82 18.20
CA GLY A 140 -28.00 -27.88 18.61
C GLY A 140 -26.86 -28.50 19.41
N GLU A 141 -26.74 -29.82 19.43
CA GLU A 141 -25.62 -30.52 20.08
C GLU A 141 -24.34 -30.37 19.26
N ILE A 142 -23.19 -30.28 19.94
CA ILE A 142 -21.83 -30.11 19.39
C ILE A 142 -21.05 -31.42 19.50
#